data_AF-A0A512C7D2-F1
#
_entry.id   AF-A0A512C7D2-F1
#
_cell.length_a   1.000
_cell.length_b   1.000
_cell.length_c   1.000
_cell.angle_alpha   90.00
_cell.angle_beta   90.00
_cell.angle_gamma   90.00
#
_symmetry.space_group_name_H-M   'P 1'
#
loop_
_entity.id
_entity.type
_entity.pdbx_description
1 polymer ?
#
loop_
_entity_poly.entity_id
_entity_poly.type
_entity_poly.pdbx_seq_one_letter_code
_entity_poly.pdbx_strand_id
1 'polypeptide(L)'
;MTKYMKNVWMYHLVADLPMIAFIYTWIEHYNTIVFVVFGCIIYPFVYRPIIDYYRLLALGEIEKKDFSKMWKWGGLYRLTHYYGKLMFGI
;
A
#
# COMPACT_ATOMS: atom_id res chain seq x y z
N MET A 1 5.19 -6.24 12.87
CA MET A 1 5.10 -5.65 11.51
C MET A 1 6.18 -4.61 11.24
N THR A 2 6.30 -3.57 12.05
CA THR A 2 7.23 -2.43 11.83
C THR A 2 8.70 -2.81 11.59
N LYS A 3 9.25 -3.83 12.25
CA LYS A 3 10.65 -4.28 12.00
C LYS A 3 10.88 -4.72 10.54
N TYR A 4 9.91 -5.39 9.94
CA TYR A 4 9.99 -5.90 8.56
C TYR A 4 9.75 -4.81 7.53
N MET A 5 8.89 -3.83 7.85
CA MET A 5 8.56 -2.72 6.95
C MET A 5 9.70 -1.72 6.74
N LYS A 6 10.76 -1.78 7.56
CA LYS A 6 12.01 -1.04 7.32
C LYS A 6 12.78 -1.58 6.13
N ASN A 7 12.66 -2.88 5.83
CA ASN A 7 13.32 -3.48 4.68
C ASN A 7 12.50 -3.20 3.42
N VAL A 8 13.12 -2.54 2.45
CA VAL A 8 12.48 -2.12 1.19
C VAL A 8 11.91 -3.30 0.42
N TRP A 9 12.66 -4.40 0.33
CA TRP A 9 12.23 -5.62 -0.37
C TRP A 9 11.03 -6.26 0.30
N MET A 10 11.06 -6.35 1.62
CA MET A 10 9.97 -6.95 2.39
C MET A 10 8.69 -6.11 2.30
N TYR A 11 8.81 -4.79 2.29
CA TYR A 11 7.66 -3.92 2.04
C TYR A 11 7.06 -4.18 0.66
N HIS A 12 7.87 -4.20 -0.41
CA HIS A 12 7.33 -4.37 -1.77
C HIS A 12 6.67 -5.73 -1.90
N LEU A 13 7.29 -6.77 -1.35
CA LEU A 13 6.69 -8.11 -1.31
C LEU A 13 5.33 -8.11 -0.61
N VAL A 14 5.24 -7.56 0.61
CA VAL A 14 3.96 -7.50 1.35
C VAL A 14 2.94 -6.70 0.57
N ALA A 15 3.34 -5.53 0.08
CA ALA A 15 2.42 -4.58 -0.48
C ALA A 15 1.88 -5.02 -1.86
N ASP A 16 2.68 -5.76 -2.64
CA ASP A 16 2.30 -6.26 -3.96
C ASP A 16 1.63 -7.65 -3.89
N LEU A 17 1.76 -8.37 -2.77
CA LEU A 17 1.22 -9.72 -2.56
C LEU A 17 -0.28 -9.84 -2.91
N PRO A 18 -1.18 -8.92 -2.49
CA PRO A 18 -2.59 -9.04 -2.83
C PRO A 18 -2.83 -8.89 -4.32
N MET A 19 -2.08 -8.02 -5.00
CA MET A 19 -2.24 -7.83 -6.44
C MET A 19 -1.78 -9.08 -7.20
N ILE A 20 -0.66 -9.70 -6.79
CA ILE A 20 -0.18 -10.95 -7.38
C ILE A 20 -1.22 -12.08 -7.20
N ALA A 21 -1.79 -12.21 -6.00
CA ALA A 21 -2.81 -13.22 -5.71
C ALA A 21 -4.10 -13.01 -6.52
N PHE A 22 -4.52 -11.76 -6.73
CA PHE A 22 -5.73 -11.43 -7.49
C PHE A 22 -5.53 -11.48 -9.01
N ILE A 23 -4.34 -11.20 -9.53
CA ILE A 23 -4.06 -11.31 -10.96
C ILE A 23 -4.20 -12.76 -11.43
N TYR A 24 -3.68 -13.72 -10.65
CA TYR A 24 -3.77 -15.15 -10.98
C TYR A 24 -5.23 -15.61 -11.12
N THR A 25 -6.06 -15.29 -10.14
CA THR A 25 -7.48 -15.68 -10.14
C THR A 25 -8.29 -14.92 -11.21
N TRP A 26 -7.89 -13.70 -11.56
CA TRP A 26 -8.51 -12.94 -12.65
C TRP A 26 -8.29 -13.57 -14.02
N ILE A 27 -7.06 -14.00 -14.32
CA ILE A 27 -6.70 -14.64 -15.60
C ILE A 27 -7.53 -15.91 -15.81
N GLU A 28 -7.70 -16.71 -14.76
CA GLU A 28 -8.38 -18.01 -14.85
C GLU A 28 -9.91 -17.91 -14.89
N HIS A 29 -10.52 -16.89 -14.26
CA HIS A 29 -11.98 -16.89 -14.02
C HIS A 29 -12.75 -15.71 -14.62
N TYR A 30 -12.08 -14.80 -15.36
CA TYR A 30 -12.70 -13.64 -16.03
C TYR A 30 -13.67 -12.84 -15.15
N ASN A 31 -13.44 -12.81 -13.84
CA ASN A 31 -14.38 -12.22 -12.87
C ASN A 31 -14.19 -10.70 -12.83
N THR A 32 -14.81 -10.01 -13.79
CA THR A 32 -14.54 -8.62 -14.13
C THR A 32 -14.93 -7.64 -13.03
N ILE A 33 -16.09 -7.82 -12.39
CA ILE A 33 -16.59 -6.82 -11.42
C ILE A 33 -15.86 -6.87 -10.08
N VAL A 34 -15.54 -8.08 -9.60
CA VAL A 34 -14.80 -8.28 -8.34
C VAL A 34 -13.38 -7.74 -8.49
N PHE A 35 -12.74 -7.97 -9.65
CA PHE A 35 -11.43 -7.43 -9.94
C PHE A 35 -11.44 -5.89 -10.01
N VAL A 36 -12.45 -5.29 -10.64
CA VAL A 36 -12.57 -3.82 -10.69
C VAL A 36 -12.74 -3.24 -9.29
N VAL A 37 -13.64 -3.80 -8.47
CA VAL A 37 -13.85 -3.31 -7.10
C VAL A 37 -12.59 -3.51 -6.26
N PHE A 38 -11.96 -4.68 -6.32
CA PHE A 38 -10.78 -4.95 -5.51
C PHE A 38 -9.55 -4.17 -6.00
N GLY A 39 -9.21 -4.28 -7.27
CA GLY A 39 -8.00 -3.71 -7.87
C GLY A 39 -8.04 -2.19 -8.03
N CYS A 40 -9.22 -1.61 -8.31
CA CYS A 40 -9.34 -0.16 -8.52
C CYS A 40 -9.81 0.60 -7.27
N ILE A 41 -10.49 -0.04 -6.32
CA ILE A 41 -11.03 0.64 -5.13
C ILE A 41 -10.34 0.15 -3.86
N ILE A 42 -10.52 -1.11 -3.49
CA ILE A 42 -10.06 -1.62 -2.18
C ILE A 42 -8.53 -1.59 -2.08
N TYR A 43 -7.82 -2.04 -3.11
CA TYR A 43 -6.37 -2.12 -3.10
C TYR A 43 -5.70 -0.73 -2.99
N PRO A 44 -5.94 0.24 -3.90
CA PRO A 44 -5.22 1.51 -3.89
C PRO A 44 -5.69 2.47 -2.79
N PHE A 45 -6.95 2.37 -2.36
CA PHE A 45 -7.54 3.30 -1.38
C PHE A 45 -7.70 2.70 0.02
N VAL A 46 -7.61 1.39 0.23
CA VAL A 46 -7.70 0.82 1.59
C VAL A 46 -6.41 0.11 1.95
N TYR A 47 -6.06 -0.93 1.20
CA TYR A 47 -4.91 -1.78 1.53
C TYR A 47 -3.60 -1.00 1.47
N ARG A 48 -3.31 -0.36 0.34
CA ARG A 48 -2.05 0.34 0.13
C ARG A 48 -1.80 1.49 1.13
N PRO A 49 -2.76 2.38 1.44
CA PRO A 49 -2.55 3.40 2.48
C PRO A 49 -2.24 2.82 3.86
N ILE A 50 -2.84 1.69 4.22
CA ILE A 50 -2.57 1.02 5.51
C ILE A 50 -1.12 0.49 5.53
N ILE A 51 -0.69 -0.18 4.46
CA ILE A 51 0.67 -0.73 4.38
C ILE A 51 1.72 0.39 4.33
N ASP A 52 1.45 1.44 3.55
CA ASP A 52 2.30 2.63 3.45
C ASP A 52 2.42 3.33 4.80
N TYR A 53 1.34 3.43 5.58
CA TYR A 53 1.39 3.93 6.95
C TYR A 53 2.33 3.11 7.83
N TYR A 54 2.20 1.78 7.84
CA TYR A 54 3.06 0.95 8.66
C TYR A 54 4.54 1.04 8.24
N ARG A 55 4.81 1.29 6.95
CA ARG A 55 6.17 1.59 6.47
C ARG A 55 6.66 2.92 6.98
N LEU A 56 5.89 3.99 6.83
CA LEU A 56 6.32 5.32 7.26
C LEU A 56 6.48 5.40 8.78
N LEU A 57 5.58 4.74 9.52
CA LEU A 57 5.70 4.59 10.98
C LEU A 57 6.96 3.79 11.35
N ALA A 58 7.31 2.75 10.58
CA ALA A 58 8.53 1.99 10.80
C ALA A 58 9.80 2.79 10.50
N LEU A 59 9.77 3.64 9.48
CA LEU A 59 10.87 4.54 9.12
C LEU A 59 11.02 5.73 10.08
N GLY A 60 10.02 5.99 10.94
CA GLY A 60 10.02 7.11 11.88
C GLY A 60 9.63 8.44 11.23
N GLU A 61 9.02 8.39 10.05
CA GLU A 61 8.66 9.56 9.23
C GLU A 61 7.33 10.20 9.64
N ILE A 62 6.50 9.42 10.31
CA ILE A 62 5.18 9.84 10.79
C ILE A 62 4.96 9.28 12.18
N GLU A 63 4.04 9.90 12.92
CA GLU A 63 3.58 9.41 14.21
C GLU A 63 2.25 8.66 14.08
N LYS A 64 1.85 7.93 15.12
CA LYS A 64 0.58 7.19 15.13
C LYS A 64 -0.65 8.09 14.90
N LYS A 65 -0.57 9.36 15.29
CA LYS A 65 -1.64 10.37 15.10
C LYS A 65 -1.86 10.73 13.63
N ASP A 66 -0.88 10.45 12.76
CA ASP A 66 -0.90 10.83 11.35
C ASP A 66 -1.62 9.82 10.45
N PHE A 67 -2.23 8.78 11.02
CA PHE A 67 -2.92 7.73 10.26
C PHE A 67 -3.96 8.29 9.26
N SER A 68 -4.73 9.30 9.67
CA SER A 68 -5.74 9.94 8.80
C SER A 68 -5.12 10.66 7.59
N LYS A 69 -3.84 11.04 7.64
CA LYS A 69 -3.14 11.67 6.51
C LYS A 69 -2.98 10.72 5.32
N MET A 70 -3.08 9.41 5.52
CA MET A 70 -2.98 8.43 4.44
C MET A 70 -4.12 8.49 3.44
N TRP A 71 -5.26 9.07 3.83
CA TRP A 71 -6.44 9.30 2.98
C TRP A 71 -6.61 10.76 2.57
N LYS A 72 -5.74 11.66 3.03
CA LYS A 72 -5.76 13.05 2.57
C LYS A 72 -5.63 13.08 1.06
N TRP A 73 -6.49 13.86 0.41
CA TRP A 73 -6.52 14.04 -1.04
C TRP A 73 -6.73 12.71 -1.78
N GLY A 74 -7.62 11.85 -1.26
CA GLY A 74 -7.87 10.52 -1.85
C GLY A 74 -6.66 9.60 -1.79
N GLY A 75 -5.74 9.82 -0.85
CA GLY A 75 -4.50 9.05 -0.72
C GLY A 75 -3.34 9.52 -1.59
N LEU A 76 -3.50 10.62 -2.35
CA LEU A 76 -2.39 11.24 -3.09
C LEU A 76 -1.35 11.86 -2.15
N TYR A 77 -1.73 12.28 -0.95
CA TYR A 77 -0.81 12.91 0.01
C TYR A 77 0.42 12.03 0.31
N ARG A 78 0.23 10.71 0.42
CA ARG A 78 1.34 9.78 0.69
C ARG A 78 2.30 9.64 -0.50
N LEU A 79 1.78 9.73 -1.72
CA LEU A 79 2.56 9.66 -2.95
C LEU A 79 3.30 10.97 -3.22
N THR A 80 2.72 12.12 -2.89
CA THR A 80 3.39 13.40 -3.13
C THR A 80 4.46 13.71 -2.08
N HIS A 81 4.25 13.31 -0.82
CA HIS A 81 5.15 13.68 0.28
C HIS A 81 6.14 12.58 0.66
N TYR A 82 5.82 11.31 0.40
CA TYR A 82 6.59 10.19 0.93
C TYR A 82 7.01 9.14 -0.11
N TYR A 83 6.81 9.39 -1.41
CA TYR A 83 7.13 8.40 -2.45
C TYR A 83 8.58 7.92 -2.42
N GLY A 84 9.56 8.82 -2.27
CA GLY A 84 10.97 8.41 -2.15
C GLY A 84 11.21 7.43 -1.00
N LYS A 85 10.64 7.74 0.17
CA LYS A 85 10.76 6.93 1.39
C LYS A 85 10.00 5.60 1.28
N LEU A 86 8.85 5.61 0.63
CA LEU A 86 8.01 4.43 0.38
C LEU A 86 8.62 3.49 -0.66
N MET A 87 9.29 4.00 -1.70
CA MET A 87 9.82 3.17 -2.78
C MET A 87 11.27 2.73 -2.52
N PHE A 88 12.09 3.60 -1.94
CA PHE A 88 13.54 3.41 -1.82
C PHE A 88 14.04 3.35 -0.37
N GLY A 89 13.25 3.83 0.60
CA GLY A 89 13.66 3.82 2.01
C GLY A 89 14.76 4.83 2.34
N ILE A 90 14.99 5.79 1.43
CA ILE A 90 15.93 6.91 1.52
C ILE A 90 15.13 8.20 1.40
#